data_AF-A0A7V4PRG0-F1
#
_entry.id   AF-A0A7V4PRG0-F1
#
_cell.length_a   1.000
_cell.length_b   1.000
_cell.length_c   1.000
_cell.angle_alpha   90.00
_cell.angle_beta   90.00
_cell.angle_gamma   90.00
#
_symmetry.space_group_name_H-M   'P 1'
#
loop_
_entity.id
_entity.type
_entity.pdbx_description
1 polymer ?
#
loop_
_entity_poly.entity_id
_entity_poly.type
_entity_poly.pdbx_seq_one_letter_code
_entity_poly.pdbx_strand_id
1 'polypeptide(L)' 'MTVRVRVPTPLRKFTNGADEVNAQGGNVRALVEDLERQFPGIKERICDESGKVRRFVNVYVNG' A
#
# COMPACT_ATOMS: atom_id res chain seq x y z
N MET A 1 2.46 -3.55 14.68
CA MET A 1 2.66 -4.89 14.08
C MET A 1 3.22 -4.69 12.69
N THR A 2 4.29 -5.41 12.34
CA THR A 2 4.90 -5.33 11.00
C THR A 2 4.25 -6.36 10.09
N VAL A 3 3.69 -5.89 8.98
CA VAL A 3 3.01 -6.71 7.98
C VAL A 3 3.79 -6.62 6.68
N ARG A 4 4.02 -7.77 6.04
CA ARG A 4 4.58 -7.81 4.69
C ARG A 4 3.48 -7.49 3.68
N VAL A 5 3.73 -6.49 2.85
CA VAL A 5 2.83 -6.05 1.78
C VAL A 5 3.46 -6.39 0.45
N ARG A 6 2.75 -7.16 -0.36
CA ARG A 6 3.15 -7.46 -1.74
C ARG A 6 2.76 -6.32 -2.66
N VAL A 7 3.72 -5.86 -3.44
CA VAL A 7 3.60 -4.70 -4.31
C VAL A 7 3.48 -5.17 -5.76
N PRO A 8 2.32 -4.96 -6.40
CA PRO A 8 2.13 -5.34 -7.79
C PRO A 8 3.03 -4.50 -8.71
N THR A 9 3.40 -5.04 -9.86
CA THR A 9 4.32 -4.42 -10.83
C THR A 9 4.06 -2.94 -11.12
N PRO A 10 2.81 -2.46 -11.29
CA PRO A 10 2.54 -1.04 -11.54
C PRO A 10 2.90 -0.10 -10.38
N LEU A 11 2.96 -0.63 -9.16
CA LEU A 11 3.28 0.12 -7.94
C LEU A 11 4.76 0.03 -7.56
N ARG A 12 5.52 -0.91 -8.16
CA ARG A 12 6.95 -1.09 -7.86
C ARG A 12 7.80 0.15 -8.14
N LYS A 13 7.34 1.03 -9.03
CA LYS A 13 8.00 2.33 -9.28
C LYS A 13 8.05 3.25 -8.06
N PHE A 14 7.15 3.06 -7.09
CA PHE A 14 7.14 3.82 -5.84
C PHE A 14 7.99 3.16 -4.77
N THR A 15 8.20 1.85 -4.87
CA THR A 15 8.94 1.05 -3.88
C THR A 15 10.37 0.72 -4.34
N ASN A 16 10.96 1.56 -5.21
CA ASN A 16 12.31 1.36 -5.77
C ASN A 16 12.52 -0.03 -6.43
N GLY A 17 11.47 -0.60 -7.02
CA GLY A 17 11.51 -1.91 -7.65
C GLY A 17 11.22 -3.08 -6.70
N ALA A 18 11.08 -2.84 -5.39
CA ALA A 18 10.77 -3.88 -4.43
C ALA A 18 9.37 -4.46 -4.66
N ASP A 19 9.30 -5.79 -4.70
CA ASP A 19 8.07 -6.57 -4.83
C ASP A 19 7.41 -6.88 -3.48
N GLU A 20 8.17 -6.80 -2.39
CA GLU A 20 7.68 -6.88 -1.02
C GLU A 20 8.23 -5.74 -0.17
N VAL A 21 7.36 -5.12 0.61
CA VAL A 21 7.73 -4.04 1.54
C VAL A 21 7.14 -4.31 2.92
N ASN A 22 7.78 -3.78 3.96
CA ASN A 22 7.30 -3.91 5.32
C ASN A 22 6.51 -2.66 5.70
N ALA A 23 5.27 -2.82 6.15
CA ALA A 23 4.44 -1.73 6.64
C ALA A 23 4.02 -1.99 8.09
N GLN A 24 3.82 -0.92 8.85
CA GLN A 24 3.41 -0.99 10.24
C GLN A 24 2.02 -0.39 10.44
N GLY A 25 1.12 -1.15 11.06
CA GLY A 25 -0.24 -0.67 11.31
C GLY A 25 -1.12 -1.71 12.01
N GLY A 26 -2.17 -1.23 12.68
CA GLY A 26 -3.19 -2.08 13.32
C GLY A 26 -4.40 -2.36 12.41
N ASN A 27 -4.51 -1.67 11.29
CA ASN A 27 -5.58 -1.83 10.31
C ASN A 27 -5.09 -1.42 8.90
N VAL A 28 -5.88 -1.71 7.87
CA VAL A 28 -5.52 -1.42 6.46
C VAL A 28 -5.25 0.08 6.23
N ARG A 29 -6.01 0.98 6.85
CA ARG A 29 -5.79 2.42 6.73
C ARG A 29 -4.42 2.82 7.26
N ALA A 30 -4.07 2.37 8.47
CA ALA A 30 -2.78 2.64 9.08
C ALA A 30 -1.63 2.07 8.24
N LEU A 31 -1.79 0.87 7.66
CA LEU A 31 -0.80 0.29 6.75
C LEU A 31 -0.62 1.14 5.49
N VAL A 32 -1.70 1.63 4.88
CA VAL A 32 -1.61 2.50 3.70
C VAL A 32 -0.97 3.85 4.02
N GLU A 33 -1.25 4.41 5.20
CA GLU A 33 -0.61 5.65 5.66
C GLU A 33 0.89 5.46 5.94
N ASP A 34 1.28 4.32 6.51
CA ASP A 34 2.68 3.97 6.71
C ASP A 34 3.42 3.73 5.39
N LEU A 35 2.77 3.05 4.43
CA LEU A 35 3.28 2.90 3.07
C LEU A 35 3.45 4.24 2.36
N GLU A 36 2.54 5.19 2.54
CA GLU A 36 2.67 6.55 1.98
C GLU A 36 3.84 7.31 2.60
N ARG A 37 4.08 7.15 3.90
CA ARG A 37 5.24 7.75 4.58
C ARG A 37 6.56 7.18 4.06
N GLN A 38 6.61 5.88 3.82
CA GLN A 38 7.81 5.21 3.29
C GLN A 38 7.98 5.44 1.78
N PHE A 39 6.89 5.49 1.03
CA PHE A 39 6.83 5.56 -0.43
C PHE A 39 5.80 6.61 -0.87
N PRO A 40 6.17 7.90 -0.88
CA PRO A 40 5.27 8.99 -1.24
C PRO A 40 4.62 8.80 -2.62
N GLY A 41 3.31 9.02 -2.70
CA GLY A 41 2.50 8.87 -3.91
C GLY A 41 1.91 7.48 -4.14
N ILE A 42 2.22 6.49 -3.30
CA ILE A 42 1.64 5.13 -3.41
C ILE A 42 0.16 5.13 -3.00
N LYS A 43 -0.22 5.94 -2.00
CA LYS A 43 -1.60 6.06 -1.53
C LYS A 43 -2.52 6.61 -2.60
N GLU A 44 -2.07 7.57 -3.42
CA GLU A 44 -2.86 8.11 -4.52
C GLU A 44 -3.19 7.06 -5.59
N ARG A 45 -2.39 6.00 -5.68
CA ARG A 45 -2.62 4.88 -6.60
C ARG A 45 -3.57 3.82 -6.06
N ILE A 46 -3.64 3.69 -4.74
CA ILE A 46 -4.43 2.67 -4.04
C ILE A 46 -5.80 3.26 -3.64
N CYS A 47 -5.78 4.48 -3.13
CA CYS A 47 -6.94 5.22 -2.65
C CYS A 47 -7.31 6.39 -3.58
N ASP A 48 -8.57 6.79 -3.53
CA ASP A 48 -9.06 8.04 -4.10
C ASP A 48 -8.94 9.21 -3.10
N GLU A 49 -9.32 10.41 -3.55
CA GLU A 49 -9.31 11.63 -2.74
C GLU A 49 -10.26 11.56 -1.52
N SER A 50 -11.27 10.68 -1.57
CA SER A 50 -12.17 10.41 -0.44
C SER A 50 -11.58 9.42 0.56
N GLY A 51 -10.37 8.91 0.31
CA GLY A 51 -9.70 7.90 1.15
C GLY A 51 -10.29 6.50 1.03
N LYS A 52 -11.11 6.23 0.00
CA LYS A 52 -11.61 4.89 -0.31
C LYS A 52 -10.65 4.18 -1.26
N VAL A 53 -10.59 2.85 -1.16
CA VAL A 53 -9.82 2.03 -2.11
C VAL A 53 -10.43 2.15 -3.50
N ARG A 54 -9.60 2.40 -4.51
CA ARG A 54 -10.07 2.55 -5.90
C ARG A 54 -10.70 1.25 -6.40
N ARG A 55 -11.70 1.34 -7.28
CA ARG A 55 -12.40 0.18 -7.86
C ARG A 55 -11.51 -0.87 -8.54
N PHE A 56 -10.31 -0.49 -8.97
CA PHE A 56 -9.36 -1.37 -9.65
C PHE A 56 -8.30 -1.95 -8.71
N VAL A 57 -8.43 -1.73 -7.41
CA VAL A 57 -7.48 -2.15 -6.39
C VAL A 57 -8.19 -3.10 -5.44
N ASN A 58 -7.65 -4.31 -5.33
CA ASN A 58 -8.13 -5.31 -4.39
C ASN A 58 -7.09 -5.47 -3.29
N VAL A 59 -7.55 -5.40 -2.03
CA VAL A 59 -6.70 -5.58 -0.85
C VAL A 59 -7.04 -6.93 -0.24
N TYR A 60 -6.03 -7.79 -0.12
CA TYR A 60 -6.14 -9.10 0.49
C TYR A 60 -5.34 -9.12 1.79
N VAL A 61 -5.89 -9.73 2.84
CA VAL A 61 -5.22 -9.88 4.13
C VAL A 61 -5.04 -11.38 4.36
N ASN A 62 -3.80 -11.82 4.57
CA ASN A 62 -3.43 -13.23 4.73
C ASN A 62 -3.82 -14.13 3.53
N GLY A 63 -3.68 -13.59 2.31
CA GLY A 63 -3.97 -14.30 1.06
C GLY A 63 -2.73 -14.84 0.34
#